data_AF-A0A448XHU9-F1
#
_entry.id   AF-A0A448XHU9-F1
#
_cell.length_a   1.000
_cell.length_b   1.000
_cell.length_c   1.000
_cell.angle_alpha   90.00
_cell.angle_beta   90.00
_cell.angle_gamma   90.00
#
_symmetry.space_group_name_H-M   'P 1'
#
loop_
_entity.id
_entity.type
_entity.pdbx_description
1 polymer ?
#
loop_
_entity_poly.entity_id
_entity_poly.type
_entity_poly.pdbx_seq_one_letter_code
_entity_poly.pdbx_strand_id
1 'polypeptide(L)'
;MMISEFPIVFLAIFVEVPTPFLDVFFQRIASLTYPKSRIHLLVHFNEDANFQHGILEHFNSTHGLRYKMTTEVFANTEVEARSTALSACSANVECEFIFMIDGVAQLTKKDTLEHLVTTNRNFVAPLLRRRGKLWSNFWGALNKDGYYARSDDYVDLVESERM
;
A
#
# COMPACT_ATOMS: atom_id res chain seq x y z
N MET A 1 10.35 20.38 -4.11
CA MET A 1 9.10 20.22 -4.86
C MET A 1 8.02 20.98 -4.11
N MET A 2 7.38 21.95 -4.76
CA MET A 2 6.21 22.62 -4.19
C MET A 2 5.06 21.61 -4.07
N ILE A 3 4.14 21.78 -3.11
CA ILE A 3 3.03 20.81 -2.89
C ILE A 3 2.21 20.60 -4.18
N SER A 4 2.05 21.63 -5.00
CA SER A 4 1.35 21.57 -6.29
C SER A 4 2.01 20.69 -7.35
N GLU A 5 3.30 20.37 -7.20
CA GLU A 5 4.07 19.56 -8.15
C GLU A 5 4.02 18.06 -7.83
N PHE A 6 3.53 17.67 -6.64
CA PHE A 6 3.35 16.26 -6.30
C PHE A 6 2.15 15.69 -7.06
N PRO A 7 2.27 14.54 -7.75
CA PRO A 7 1.12 13.89 -8.37
C PRO A 7 -0.01 13.56 -7.38
N ILE A 8 -1.27 13.52 -7.84
CA ILE A 8 -2.34 12.98 -6.98
C ILE A 8 -2.24 11.46 -6.96
N VAL A 9 -2.20 10.89 -5.74
CA VAL A 9 -2.12 9.45 -5.51
C VAL A 9 -3.40 8.95 -4.85
N PHE A 10 -3.93 7.84 -5.36
CA PHE A 10 -4.92 7.03 -4.66
C PHE A 10 -4.20 6.00 -3.80
N LEU A 11 -4.17 6.20 -2.49
CA LEU A 11 -3.60 5.23 -1.54
C LEU A 11 -4.72 4.30 -1.08
N ALA A 12 -4.71 3.06 -1.60
CA ALA A 12 -5.71 2.05 -1.30
C ALA A 12 -5.17 1.04 -0.29
N ILE A 13 -5.79 1.00 0.89
CA ILE A 13 -5.43 0.13 2.01
C ILE A 13 -6.42 -1.04 2.09
N PHE A 14 -5.91 -2.27 2.17
CA PHE A 14 -6.71 -3.49 2.26
C PHE A 14 -6.41 -4.23 3.57
N VAL A 15 -7.41 -4.35 4.44
CA VAL A 15 -7.33 -5.14 5.69
C VAL A 15 -8.15 -6.41 5.51
N GLU A 16 -7.56 -7.40 4.84
CA GLU A 16 -8.24 -8.64 4.44
C GLU A 16 -8.30 -9.69 5.54
N VAL A 17 -7.41 -9.58 6.53
CA VAL A 17 -7.33 -10.51 7.66
C VAL A 17 -7.09 -9.74 8.95
N PRO A 18 -7.47 -10.32 10.11
CA PRO A 18 -7.09 -9.79 11.42
C PRO A 18 -5.59 -9.51 11.48
N THR A 19 -5.23 -8.23 11.59
CA THR A 19 -3.85 -7.78 11.42
C THR A 19 -3.28 -7.31 12.76
N PRO A 20 -2.21 -7.95 13.27
CA PRO A 20 -1.50 -7.46 14.44
C PRO A 20 -0.86 -6.10 14.19
N PHE A 21 -0.87 -5.23 15.20
CA PHE A 21 -0.27 -3.89 15.15
C PHE A 21 -0.82 -3.00 14.02
N LEU A 22 -2.12 -3.12 13.73
CA LEU A 22 -2.80 -2.32 12.71
C LEU A 22 -2.80 -0.82 13.07
N ASP A 23 -2.82 -0.49 14.36
CA ASP A 23 -2.62 0.88 14.88
C ASP A 23 -1.25 1.45 14.47
N VAL A 24 -0.18 0.64 14.61
CA VAL A 24 1.17 1.02 14.19
C VAL A 24 1.26 1.16 12.67
N PHE A 25 0.55 0.32 11.91
CA PHE A 25 0.42 0.47 10.46
C PHE A 25 -0.18 1.84 10.10
N PHE A 26 -1.32 2.20 10.69
CA PHE A 26 -1.96 3.50 10.42
C PHE A 26 -1.11 4.69 10.88
N GLN A 27 -0.40 4.58 12.01
CA GLN A 27 0.60 5.59 12.42
C GLN A 27 1.69 5.78 11.35
N ARG A 28 2.15 4.70 10.73
CA ARG A 28 3.15 4.76 9.65
C ARG A 28 2.60 5.40 8.39
N ILE A 29 1.36 5.09 8.02
CA ILE A 29 0.64 5.75 6.91
C ILE A 29 0.51 7.26 7.16
N ALA A 30 0.14 7.67 8.38
CA ALA A 30 0.10 9.08 8.77
C ALA A 30 1.50 9.74 8.67
N SER A 31 2.55 8.98 8.96
CA SER A 31 3.94 9.45 8.97
C SER A 31 4.63 9.54 7.61
N LEU A 32 4.03 8.99 6.53
CA LEU A 32 4.59 9.13 5.18
C LEU A 32 4.79 10.61 4.86
N THR A 33 5.91 10.96 4.24
CA THR A 33 6.26 12.37 3.97
C THR A 33 5.48 12.97 2.81
N TYR A 34 4.85 12.12 1.98
CA TYR A 34 4.04 12.56 0.84
C TYR A 34 2.91 13.49 1.30
N PRO A 35 2.70 14.65 0.65
CA PRO A 35 1.70 15.62 1.08
C PRO A 35 0.30 14.98 1.16
N LYS A 36 -0.30 14.96 2.35
CA LYS A 36 -1.61 14.31 2.56
C LYS A 36 -2.72 14.94 1.70
N SER A 37 -2.62 16.25 1.46
CA SER A 37 -3.52 16.99 0.54
C SER A 37 -3.40 16.55 -0.94
N ARG A 38 -2.45 15.67 -1.26
CA ARG A 38 -2.28 15.05 -2.58
C ARG A 38 -2.61 13.55 -2.57
N ILE A 39 -3.25 13.06 -1.51
CA ILE A 39 -3.63 11.65 -1.36
C ILE A 39 -5.16 11.54 -1.21
N HIS A 40 -5.79 10.78 -2.12
CA HIS A 40 -7.10 10.18 -1.86
C HIS A 40 -6.88 8.86 -1.13
N LEU A 41 -7.33 8.77 0.11
CA LEU A 41 -7.21 7.57 0.91
C LEU A 41 -8.45 6.69 0.73
N LEU A 42 -8.25 5.46 0.27
CA LEU A 42 -9.28 4.43 0.21
C LEU A 42 -8.94 3.34 1.22
N VAL A 43 -9.92 2.89 2.01
CA VAL A 43 -9.70 1.82 3.00
C VAL A 43 -10.79 0.78 2.89
N HIS A 44 -10.41 -0.48 2.74
CA HIS A 44 -11.29 -1.63 2.78
C HIS A 44 -10.97 -2.50 4.00
N PHE A 45 -12.02 -2.93 4.70
CA PHE A 45 -11.96 -3.98 5.71
C PHE A 45 -12.81 -5.16 5.23
N ASN A 46 -12.20 -6.34 5.26
CA ASN A 46 -12.93 -7.58 5.12
C ASN A 46 -13.77 -7.85 6.38
N GLU A 47 -14.85 -8.62 6.26
CA GLU A 47 -15.73 -9.01 7.36
C GLU A 47 -14.95 -9.62 8.54
N ASP A 48 -14.00 -10.51 8.25
CA ASP A 48 -13.18 -11.18 9.27
C ASP A 48 -12.31 -10.21 10.09
N ALA A 49 -11.94 -9.06 9.52
CA ALA A 49 -11.13 -8.03 10.17
C ALA A 49 -11.97 -6.88 10.75
N ASN A 50 -13.29 -6.87 10.53
CA ASN A 50 -14.14 -5.72 10.83
C ASN A 50 -14.21 -5.37 12.32
N PHE A 51 -13.93 -6.31 13.23
CA PHE A 51 -13.81 -6.00 14.66
C PHE A 51 -12.67 -5.02 14.99
N GLN A 52 -11.71 -4.82 14.06
CA GLN A 52 -10.63 -3.85 14.18
C GLN A 52 -10.99 -2.47 13.58
N HIS A 53 -12.20 -2.28 13.05
CA HIS A 53 -12.63 -1.05 12.36
C HIS A 53 -12.48 0.22 13.21
N GLY A 54 -12.65 0.12 14.53
CA GLY A 54 -12.46 1.26 15.45
C GLY A 54 -11.05 1.89 15.37
N ILE A 55 -10.04 1.14 14.89
CA ILE A 55 -8.69 1.68 14.63
C ILE A 55 -8.72 2.68 13.46
N LEU A 56 -9.49 2.40 12.40
CA LEU A 56 -9.68 3.32 11.27
C LEU A 56 -10.45 4.56 11.72
N GLU A 57 -11.51 4.40 12.51
CA GLU A 57 -12.28 5.55 13.04
C GLU A 57 -11.38 6.50 13.86
N HIS A 58 -10.53 5.94 14.72
CA HIS A 58 -9.56 6.72 15.48
C HIS A 58 -8.55 7.43 14.57
N PHE A 59 -8.01 6.72 13.57
CA PHE A 59 -7.12 7.33 12.57
C PHE A 59 -7.80 8.48 11.80
N ASN A 60 -9.03 8.27 11.34
CA ASN A 60 -9.79 9.26 10.59
C ASN A 60 -10.09 10.51 11.42
N SER A 61 -10.48 10.35 12.69
CA SER A 61 -10.72 11.48 13.60
C SER A 61 -9.46 12.33 13.86
N THR A 62 -8.28 11.72 13.80
CA THR A 62 -6.99 12.39 14.09
C THR A 62 -6.30 12.94 12.84
N HIS A 63 -6.43 12.25 11.71
CA HIS A 63 -5.64 12.51 10.51
C HIS A 63 -6.46 12.72 9.23
N GLY A 64 -7.72 12.26 9.18
CA GLY A 64 -8.52 12.22 7.96
C GLY A 64 -8.66 13.57 7.26
N LEU A 65 -8.83 14.66 8.02
CA LEU A 65 -8.96 16.04 7.48
C LEU A 65 -7.70 16.55 6.76
N ARG A 66 -6.55 15.89 6.93
CA ARG A 66 -5.30 16.25 6.22
C ARG A 66 -5.25 15.65 4.82
N TYR A 67 -5.99 14.57 4.57
CA TYR A 67 -6.04 13.90 3.28
C TYR A 67 -6.94 14.66 2.30
N LYS A 68 -6.70 14.53 1.00
CA LYS A 68 -7.55 15.16 -0.01
C LYS A 68 -8.98 14.63 0.06
N MET A 69 -9.11 13.33 0.27
CA MET A 69 -10.36 12.64 0.58
C MET A 69 -10.03 11.38 1.36
N THR A 70 -10.95 10.95 2.22
CA THR A 70 -10.92 9.61 2.82
C THR A 70 -12.22 8.91 2.49
N THR A 71 -12.16 7.68 2.02
CA THR A 71 -13.33 6.90 1.60
C THR A 71 -13.17 5.46 2.02
N GLU A 72 -14.20 4.92 2.65
CA GLU A 72 -14.30 3.48 2.91
C GLU A 72 -14.84 2.77 1.67
N VAL A 73 -14.22 1.64 1.34
CA VAL A 73 -14.60 0.79 0.22
C VAL A 73 -15.34 -0.41 0.78
N PHE A 74 -16.63 -0.49 0.51
CA PHE A 74 -17.48 -1.62 0.89
C PHE A 74 -17.54 -2.62 -0.27
N ALA A 75 -17.09 -3.85 -0.02
CA ALA A 75 -17.07 -4.94 -0.98
C ALA A 75 -17.13 -6.27 -0.22
N ASN A 76 -17.63 -7.33 -0.86
CA ASN A 76 -17.75 -8.63 -0.19
C ASN A 76 -16.50 -9.50 -0.37
N THR A 77 -15.64 -9.15 -1.32
CA THR A 77 -14.42 -9.91 -1.64
C THR A 77 -13.24 -8.98 -1.85
N GLU A 78 -12.03 -9.45 -1.55
CA GLU A 78 -10.78 -8.73 -1.83
C GLU A 78 -10.68 -8.31 -3.30
N VAL A 79 -11.08 -9.20 -4.22
CA VAL A 79 -11.03 -8.95 -5.67
C VAL A 79 -11.94 -7.76 -6.04
N GLU A 80 -13.15 -7.74 -5.51
CA GLU A 80 -14.09 -6.64 -5.72
C GLU A 80 -13.58 -5.33 -5.09
N ALA A 81 -13.02 -5.39 -3.88
CA ALA A 81 -12.43 -4.24 -3.21
C ALA A 81 -11.29 -3.61 -4.02
N ARG A 82 -10.34 -4.44 -4.49
CA ARG A 82 -9.19 -3.99 -5.30
C ARG A 82 -9.64 -3.45 -6.66
N SER A 83 -10.59 -4.12 -7.31
CA SER A 83 -11.18 -3.66 -8.57
C SER A 83 -11.90 -2.31 -8.42
N THR A 84 -12.60 -2.12 -7.29
CA THR A 84 -13.29 -0.87 -6.96
C THR A 84 -12.29 0.26 -6.75
N ALA A 85 -11.21 0.03 -6.00
CA ALA A 85 -10.15 1.02 -5.80
C ALA A 85 -9.48 1.43 -7.13
N LEU A 86 -9.19 0.45 -8.00
CA LEU A 86 -8.63 0.70 -9.32
C LEU A 86 -9.59 1.51 -10.21
N SER A 87 -10.87 1.16 -10.19
CA SER A 87 -11.92 1.88 -10.92
C SER A 87 -12.09 3.31 -10.43
N ALA A 88 -12.00 3.53 -9.11
CA ALA A 88 -12.08 4.86 -8.50
C ALA A 88 -10.94 5.79 -8.95
N CYS A 89 -9.71 5.28 -9.01
CA CYS A 89 -8.59 6.04 -9.60
C CYS A 89 -8.81 6.26 -11.10
N SER A 90 -9.15 5.21 -11.86
CA SER A 90 -9.28 5.30 -13.32
C SER A 90 -10.39 6.25 -13.78
N ALA A 91 -11.47 6.36 -13.01
CA ALA A 91 -12.58 7.28 -13.28
C ALA A 91 -12.31 8.73 -12.85
N ASN A 92 -11.27 8.97 -12.04
CA ASN A 92 -10.93 10.30 -11.56
C ASN A 92 -9.82 10.92 -12.43
N VAL A 93 -10.16 12.00 -13.13
CA VAL A 93 -9.23 12.71 -14.04
C VAL A 93 -8.00 13.30 -13.35
N GLU A 94 -8.04 13.48 -12.03
CA GLU A 94 -6.88 13.93 -11.25
C GLU A 94 -5.98 12.76 -10.84
N CYS A 95 -6.43 11.50 -10.85
CA CYS A 95 -5.60 10.38 -10.42
C CYS A 95 -4.44 10.15 -11.38
N GLU A 96 -3.21 10.26 -10.87
CA GLU A 96 -1.99 10.00 -11.65
C GLU A 96 -1.38 8.64 -11.28
N PHE A 97 -1.50 8.24 -10.01
CA PHE A 97 -1.01 6.94 -9.52
C PHE A 97 -1.99 6.31 -8.53
N ILE A 98 -2.02 4.98 -8.51
CA ILE A 98 -2.63 4.20 -7.44
C ILE A 98 -1.54 3.41 -6.71
N PHE A 99 -1.52 3.52 -5.38
CA PHE A 99 -0.65 2.74 -4.51
C PHE A 99 -1.52 1.83 -3.65
N MET A 100 -1.48 0.53 -3.94
CA MET A 100 -2.20 -0.50 -3.19
C MET A 100 -1.29 -1.09 -2.11
N ILE A 101 -1.79 -1.18 -0.89
CA ILE A 101 -1.04 -1.70 0.26
C ILE A 101 -1.93 -2.52 1.20
N ASP A 102 -1.41 -3.64 1.67
CA ASP A 102 -2.11 -4.50 2.62
C ASP A 102 -1.82 -4.05 4.06
N GLY A 103 -2.76 -4.22 4.98
CA GLY A 103 -2.59 -3.83 6.39
C GLY A 103 -1.40 -4.51 7.08
N VAL A 104 -0.95 -5.66 6.58
CA VAL A 104 0.23 -6.39 7.07
C VAL A 104 1.57 -5.78 6.59
N ALA A 105 1.54 -4.89 5.59
CA ALA A 105 2.72 -4.31 4.96
C ALA A 105 3.24 -3.10 5.77
N GLN A 106 4.29 -3.36 6.54
CA GLN A 106 4.84 -2.43 7.52
C GLN A 106 5.91 -1.50 6.92
N LEU A 107 5.49 -0.37 6.31
CA LEU A 107 6.39 0.63 5.74
C LEU A 107 7.21 1.35 6.82
N THR A 108 8.51 1.10 6.85
CA THR A 108 9.44 1.72 7.83
C THR A 108 10.14 2.97 7.29
N LYS A 109 10.20 3.13 5.96
CA LYS A 109 10.74 4.32 5.28
C LYS A 109 9.61 5.28 4.94
N LYS A 110 9.66 6.50 5.49
CA LYS A 110 8.58 7.49 5.37
C LYS A 110 8.44 8.10 3.97
N ASP A 111 9.54 8.09 3.21
CA ASP A 111 9.66 8.60 1.84
C ASP A 111 9.39 7.53 0.76
N THR A 112 8.83 6.37 1.15
CA THR A 112 8.57 5.25 0.23
C THR A 112 7.72 5.70 -0.95
N LEU A 113 6.64 6.46 -0.72
CA LEU A 113 5.72 6.83 -1.80
C LEU A 113 6.38 7.79 -2.79
N GLU A 114 7.16 8.76 -2.31
CA GLU A 114 7.96 9.66 -3.14
C GLU A 114 8.95 8.90 -4.01
N HIS A 115 9.67 7.94 -3.44
CA HIS A 115 10.60 7.11 -4.20
C HIS A 115 9.90 6.30 -5.29
N LEU A 116 8.74 5.69 -4.99
CA LEU A 116 7.98 4.92 -5.98
C LEU A 116 7.48 5.81 -7.13
N VAL A 117 6.88 6.96 -6.81
CA VAL A 117 6.39 7.92 -7.81
C VAL A 117 7.53 8.45 -8.69
N THR A 118 8.67 8.80 -8.09
CA THR A 118 9.83 9.33 -8.83
C THR A 118 10.60 8.28 -9.62
N THR A 119 10.38 6.98 -9.37
CA THR A 119 10.99 5.89 -10.15
C THR A 119 10.53 5.89 -11.62
N ASN A 120 9.41 6.56 -11.93
CA ASN A 120 8.87 6.73 -13.28
C ASN A 120 8.76 5.39 -14.04
N ARG A 121 7.94 4.50 -13.49
CA ARG A 121 7.62 3.18 -14.06
C ARG A 121 6.12 2.96 -13.99
N ASN A 122 5.58 2.24 -14.97
CA ASN A 122 4.16 1.89 -15.01
C ASN A 122 3.74 1.03 -13.81
N PHE A 123 4.63 0.12 -13.39
CA PHE A 123 4.45 -0.75 -12.23
C PHE A 123 5.76 -0.85 -11.45
N VAL A 124 5.71 -0.61 -10.15
CA VAL A 124 6.84 -0.72 -9.23
C VAL A 124 6.32 -1.06 -7.84
N ALA A 125 7.06 -1.88 -7.10
CA ALA A 125 6.76 -2.23 -5.72
C ALA A 125 8.00 -2.00 -4.85
N PRO A 126 7.84 -1.54 -3.60
CA PRO A 126 8.94 -1.52 -2.65
C PRO A 126 9.23 -2.96 -2.20
N LEU A 127 10.51 -3.32 -2.04
CA LEU A 127 10.89 -4.61 -1.46
C LEU A 127 10.52 -4.64 0.02
N LEU A 128 9.62 -5.55 0.38
CA LEU A 128 9.25 -5.87 1.75
C LEU A 128 9.70 -7.29 2.06
N ARG A 129 10.36 -7.46 3.21
CA ARG A 129 10.85 -8.77 3.67
C ARG A 129 10.37 -9.07 5.08
N ARG A 130 10.11 -10.34 5.35
CA ARG A 130 9.83 -10.82 6.70
C ARG A 130 11.13 -10.85 7.49
N ARG A 131 11.16 -10.14 8.62
CA ARG A 131 12.37 -10.03 9.47
C ARG A 131 12.93 -11.41 9.83
N GLY A 132 14.23 -11.60 9.59
CA GLY A 132 14.95 -12.84 9.90
C GLY A 132 14.58 -14.04 9.01
N LYS A 133 13.93 -13.81 7.86
CA LYS A 133 13.56 -14.82 6.87
C LYS A 133 13.82 -14.28 5.46
N LEU A 134 13.87 -15.17 4.47
CA LEU A 134 13.97 -14.81 3.06
C LEU A 134 12.62 -14.49 2.39
N TRP A 135 11.50 -14.73 3.07
CA TRP A 135 10.17 -14.44 2.51
C TRP A 135 10.01 -12.94 2.24
N SER A 136 9.72 -12.61 0.98
CA SER A 136 9.50 -11.24 0.51
C SER A 136 8.20 -11.12 -0.30
N ASN A 137 7.86 -9.90 -0.72
CA ASN A 137 6.67 -9.60 -1.51
C ASN A 137 6.89 -9.70 -3.04
N PHE A 138 7.89 -10.45 -3.50
CA PHE A 138 8.10 -10.71 -4.93
C PHE A 138 8.64 -12.12 -5.18
N TRP A 139 8.41 -12.65 -6.37
CA TRP A 139 9.03 -13.86 -6.88
C TRP A 139 9.98 -13.49 -8.02
N GLY A 140 11.24 -13.96 -7.95
CA GLY A 140 12.24 -13.70 -8.99
C GLY A 140 12.11 -14.62 -10.20
N ALA A 141 11.41 -15.76 -10.07
CA ALA A 141 11.20 -16.72 -11.14
C ALA A 141 9.88 -17.49 -10.97
N LEU A 142 9.45 -18.14 -12.06
CA LEU A 142 8.31 -19.05 -12.10
C LEU A 142 8.77 -20.43 -12.57
N ASN A 143 8.13 -21.49 -12.05
CA ASN A 143 8.28 -22.82 -12.62
C ASN A 143 7.46 -22.95 -13.92
N LYS A 144 7.52 -24.12 -14.57
CA LYS A 144 6.80 -24.35 -15.84
C LYS A 144 5.29 -24.26 -15.73
N ASP A 145 4.74 -24.40 -14.53
CA ASP A 145 3.31 -24.35 -14.24
C ASP A 145 2.85 -22.95 -13.80
N GLY A 146 3.74 -21.96 -13.79
CA GLY A 146 3.43 -20.58 -13.38
C GLY A 146 3.40 -20.34 -11.87
N TYR A 147 3.86 -21.30 -11.06
CA TYR A 147 4.00 -21.16 -9.61
C TYR A 147 5.39 -20.67 -9.21
N TYR A 148 5.55 -20.34 -7.93
CA TYR A 148 6.82 -19.90 -7.34
C TYR A 148 8.00 -20.79 -7.74
N ALA A 149 9.06 -20.15 -8.22
CA ALA A 149 10.40 -20.70 -8.26
C ALA A 149 11.39 -19.68 -7.66
N ARG A 150 12.46 -20.19 -7.03
CA ARG A 150 13.55 -19.33 -6.55
C ARG A 150 14.47 -19.00 -7.72
N SER A 151 14.68 -17.71 -8.02
CA SER A 151 15.71 -17.28 -8.97
C SER A 151 17.10 -17.40 -8.35
N ASP A 152 18.13 -17.52 -9.20
CA ASP A 152 19.52 -17.65 -8.77
C ASP A 152 19.99 -16.44 -7.94
N ASP A 153 19.45 -15.25 -8.23
CA ASP A 153 19.80 -13.98 -7.58
C ASP A 153 18.83 -13.55 -6.46
N TYR A 154 17.86 -14.40 -6.08
CA TYR A 154 16.81 -14.03 -5.13
C TYR A 154 17.36 -13.64 -3.75
N VAL A 155 18.36 -14.38 -3.25
CA VAL A 155 18.96 -14.14 -1.93
C VAL A 155 19.67 -12.79 -1.92
N ASP A 156 20.52 -12.53 -2.92
CA ASP A 156 21.28 -11.29 -3.07
C ASP A 156 20.34 -10.06 -3.09
N LEU A 157 19.21 -10.16 -3.79
CA LEU A 157 18.19 -9.10 -3.86
C LEU A 157 17.48 -8.89 -2.50
N VAL A 158 17.07 -9.96 -1.82
CA VAL A 158 16.35 -9.88 -0.54
C VAL A 158 17.26 -9.38 0.59
N GLU A 159 18.53 -9.76 0.57
CA GLU A 159 19.53 -9.35 1.55
C GLU A 159 20.17 -8.01 1.24
N SER A 160 19.85 -7.41 0.07
CA SER A 160 20.40 -6.14 -0.37
C SER A 160 21.91 -6.16 -0.57
N GLU A 161 22.47 -7.32 -0.95
CA GLU A 161 23.89 -7.51 -1.25
C GLU A 161 24.25 -7.14 -2.70
N ARG A 162 23.23 -6.89 -3.52
CA ARG A 162 23.33 -6.20 -4.82
C ARG A 162 22.62 -4.86 -4.75
N MET A 163 23.28 -3.84 -4.21
CA MET A 163 22.92 -2.43 -4.41
C MET A 163 24.16 -1.59 -4.63
#